data_AF-A0A966WRV1-F1
#
_entry.id   AF-A0A966WRV1-F1
#
_cell.length_a   1.000
_cell.length_b   1.000
_cell.length_c   1.000
_cell.angle_alpha   90.00
_cell.angle_beta   90.00
_cell.angle_gamma   90.00
#
_symmetry.space_group_name_H-M   'P 1'
#
loop_
_entity.id
_entity.type
_entity.pdbx_description
1 polymer ?
#
loop_
_entity_poly.entity_id
_entity_poly.type
_entity_poly.pdbx_seq_one_letter_code
_entity_poly.pdbx_strand_id
1 'polypeptide(L)'
;MDGWRAASTSSCPGTGHQRKTAERQAARRRAWNQRLLFNAHYDEYGFQPIVVFDGEGRPVAALLRPARRPTGREVRGFLRRLVRAIRGHWPRVDILLRAESHYCAPEVLDFCRAERLGFILGVATIRTLRRRVETLEHSTAAR
;
A
#
# COMPACT_ATOMS: atom_id res chain seq x y z
N MET A 1 56.16 -44.24 -12.62
CA MET A 1 56.56 -43.10 -11.74
C MET A 1 55.87 -41.84 -12.29
N ASP A 2 54.54 -41.75 -12.28
CA ASP A 2 53.63 -41.59 -11.14
C ASP A 2 53.84 -40.26 -10.38
N GLY A 3 53.15 -39.22 -10.83
CA GLY A 3 52.99 -37.95 -10.11
C GLY A 3 51.55 -37.78 -9.65
N TRP A 4 51.27 -38.17 -8.40
CA TRP A 4 49.98 -38.02 -7.72
C TRP A 4 49.73 -36.56 -7.26
N ARG A 5 48.44 -36.19 -7.14
CA ARG A 5 47.87 -34.86 -6.81
C ARG A 5 48.12 -34.42 -5.36
N ALA A 6 48.01 -33.10 -5.11
CA ALA A 6 47.18 -32.58 -4.01
C ALA A 6 46.72 -31.13 -4.26
N ALA A 7 45.41 -30.93 -4.24
CA ALA A 7 44.76 -29.62 -4.18
C ALA A 7 44.86 -29.07 -2.75
N SER A 8 45.28 -27.81 -2.59
CA SER A 8 45.20 -27.10 -1.31
C SER A 8 43.91 -26.27 -1.27
N THR A 9 42.92 -26.76 -0.52
CA THR A 9 41.80 -25.94 -0.06
C THR A 9 42.27 -25.16 1.16
N SER A 10 42.59 -23.87 0.98
CA SER A 10 42.72 -22.95 2.10
C SER A 10 41.33 -22.61 2.63
N SER A 11 40.98 -23.20 3.77
CA SER A 11 39.78 -22.84 4.51
C SER A 11 39.97 -21.47 5.16
N CYS A 12 39.40 -20.42 4.56
CA CYS A 12 39.39 -19.08 5.14
C CYS A 12 38.48 -19.04 6.40
N PRO A 13 39.00 -18.73 7.59
CA PRO A 13 38.23 -18.65 8.83
C PRO A 13 37.55 -17.29 8.95
N GLY A 14 36.49 -17.08 8.16
CA GLY A 14 35.65 -15.86 8.22
C GLY A 14 34.21 -16.07 7.77
N THR A 15 33.89 -17.25 7.24
CA THR A 15 32.64 -17.53 6.52
C THR A 15 31.47 -17.87 7.44
N GLY A 16 31.69 -18.33 8.68
CA GLY A 16 30.62 -18.78 9.58
C GLY A 16 29.76 -17.66 10.17
N HIS A 17 30.37 -16.56 10.61
CA HIS A 17 29.63 -15.42 11.18
C HIS A 17 28.88 -14.64 10.09
N GLN A 18 29.51 -14.45 8.91
CA GLN A 18 28.86 -13.81 7.77
C GLN A 18 27.72 -14.67 7.19
N ARG A 19 27.86 -16.00 7.10
CA ARG A 19 26.76 -16.90 6.67
C ARG A 19 25.58 -16.87 7.63
N LYS A 20 25.81 -16.96 8.95
CA LYS A 20 24.73 -16.87 9.96
C LYS A 20 24.01 -15.50 9.92
N THR A 21 24.74 -14.43 9.61
CA THR A 21 24.16 -13.07 9.50
C THR A 21 23.34 -12.91 8.21
N ALA A 22 23.83 -13.45 7.10
CA ALA A 22 23.12 -13.49 5.82
C ALA A 22 21.85 -14.36 5.87
N GLU A 23 21.90 -15.52 6.52
CA GLU A 23 20.74 -16.39 6.75
C GLU A 23 19.68 -15.72 7.63
N ARG A 24 20.10 -15.04 8.71
CA ARG A 24 19.20 -14.25 9.55
C ARG A 24 18.56 -13.09 8.77
N GLN A 25 19.31 -12.40 7.91
CA GLN A 25 18.75 -11.37 7.03
C GLN A 25 17.81 -11.94 5.95
N ALA A 26 18.11 -13.13 5.41
CA ALA A 26 17.26 -13.81 4.43
C ALA A 26 15.95 -14.29 5.08
N ALA A 27 16.01 -14.87 6.28
CA ALA A 27 14.84 -15.27 7.07
C ALA A 27 13.96 -14.06 7.45
N ARG A 28 14.58 -12.94 7.86
CA ARG A 28 13.87 -11.67 8.09
C ARG A 28 13.19 -11.15 6.83
N ARG A 29 13.86 -11.18 5.68
CA ARG A 29 13.27 -10.80 4.39
C ARG A 29 12.10 -11.71 3.98
N ARG A 30 12.24 -13.03 4.15
CA ARG A 30 11.16 -13.99 3.87
C ARG A 30 9.94 -13.75 4.77
N ALA A 31 10.15 -13.61 6.08
CA ALA A 31 9.07 -13.32 7.04
C ALA A 31 8.42 -11.94 6.79
N TRP A 32 9.20 -10.94 6.37
CA TRP A 32 8.68 -9.63 5.99
C TRP A 32 7.86 -9.67 4.70
N ASN A 33 8.32 -10.37 3.66
CA ASN A 33 7.59 -10.56 2.40
C ASN A 33 6.25 -11.28 2.61
N GLN A 34 6.22 -12.30 3.47
CA GLN A 34 4.99 -13.03 3.78
C GLN A 34 3.91 -12.09 4.36
N ARG A 35 4.27 -11.20 5.29
CA ARG A 35 3.31 -10.25 5.89
C ARG A 35 2.83 -9.15 4.94
N LEU A 36 3.59 -8.81 3.90
CA LEU A 36 3.20 -7.77 2.93
C LEU A 36 2.24 -8.27 1.88
N LEU A 37 2.39 -9.54 1.49
CA LEU A 37 1.58 -10.17 0.45
C LEU A 37 0.30 -10.77 1.01
N PHE A 38 0.23 -11.03 2.33
CA PHE A 38 -0.98 -11.55 2.96
C PHE A 38 -2.08 -10.49 3.11
N ASN A 39 -3.30 -10.84 2.71
CA ASN A 39 -4.51 -10.07 2.95
C ASN A 39 -5.43 -10.82 3.91
N ALA A 40 -5.54 -10.33 5.15
CA ALA A 40 -6.39 -10.95 6.17
C ALA A 40 -7.90 -10.89 5.87
N HIS A 41 -8.35 -10.03 4.94
CA HIS A 41 -9.75 -9.96 4.55
C HIS A 41 -10.14 -11.09 3.58
N TYR A 42 -9.21 -11.48 2.70
CA TYR A 42 -9.40 -12.58 1.74
C TYR A 42 -8.72 -13.89 2.17
N ASP A 43 -7.99 -13.87 3.29
CA ASP A 43 -7.17 -14.97 3.79
C ASP A 43 -6.21 -15.56 2.75
N GLU A 44 -5.65 -14.70 1.89
CA GLU A 44 -4.86 -15.09 0.74
C GLU A 44 -3.58 -14.26 0.59
N TYR A 45 -2.57 -14.82 -0.07
CA TYR A 45 -1.35 -14.14 -0.45
C TYR A 45 -1.42 -13.68 -1.90
N GLY A 46 -1.09 -12.41 -2.16
CA GLY A 46 -0.98 -11.95 -3.53
C GLY A 46 -0.78 -10.45 -3.69
N PHE A 47 -1.28 -9.97 -4.83
CA PHE A 47 -1.29 -8.57 -5.18
C PHE A 47 -2.73 -8.11 -5.41
N GLN A 48 -2.99 -6.85 -5.13
CA GLN A 48 -4.28 -6.23 -5.42
C GLN A 48 -4.06 -5.11 -6.44
N PRO A 49 -4.79 -5.07 -7.55
CA PRO A 49 -4.69 -3.97 -8.50
C PRO A 49 -5.44 -2.75 -7.96
N ILE A 50 -4.88 -1.56 -8.21
CA ILE A 50 -5.61 -0.30 -8.21
C ILE A 50 -5.77 0.08 -9.68
N VAL A 51 -7.00 0.24 -10.14
CA VAL A 51 -7.31 0.68 -11.49
C VAL A 51 -8.06 2.00 -11.41
N VAL A 52 -7.63 2.96 -12.21
CA VAL A 52 -8.19 4.31 -12.28
C VAL A 52 -8.80 4.50 -13.66
N PHE A 53 -10.02 5.02 -13.66
CA PHE A 53 -10.77 5.35 -14.86
C PHE A 53 -11.12 6.84 -14.85
N ASP A 54 -11.38 7.40 -16.03
CA ASP A 54 -11.97 8.73 -16.16
C ASP A 54 -13.50 8.70 -16.02
N GLY A 55 -14.16 9.84 -16.29
CA GLY A 55 -15.61 9.97 -16.18
C GLY A 55 -16.39 9.12 -17.19
N GLU A 56 -15.78 8.81 -18.33
CA GLU A 56 -16.35 7.96 -19.38
C GLU A 56 -15.99 6.47 -19.22
N GLY A 57 -15.24 6.11 -18.18
CA GLY A 57 -14.85 4.72 -17.90
C GLY A 57 -13.62 4.25 -18.70
N ARG A 58 -12.87 5.15 -19.32
CA ARG A 58 -11.61 4.81 -20.02
C ARG A 58 -10.48 4.65 -19.01
N PRO A 59 -9.59 3.66 -19.17
CA PRO A 59 -8.50 3.43 -18.24
C PRO A 59 -7.47 4.58 -18.29
N VAL A 60 -7.15 5.13 -17.12
CA VAL A 60 -6.18 6.23 -16.94
C VAL A 60 -4.88 5.71 -16.34
N ALA A 61 -4.96 4.82 -15.35
CA ALA A 61 -3.79 4.26 -14.69
C ALA A 61 -4.09 2.90 -14.06
N ALA A 62 -3.07 2.06 -13.97
CA ALA A 62 -3.10 0.82 -13.19
C ALA A 62 -1.83 0.72 -12.33
N LEU A 63 -2.00 0.30 -11.08
CA LEU A 63 -0.92 0.05 -10.14
C LEU A 63 -1.14 -1.28 -9.44
N LEU A 64 -0.16 -2.19 -9.55
CA LEU A 64 -0.14 -3.41 -8.76
C LEU A 64 0.47 -3.12 -7.39
N ARG A 65 -0.27 -3.40 -6.30
CA ARG A 65 0.20 -3.25 -4.93
C ARG A 65 0.21 -4.59 -4.20
N PRO A 66 1.04 -4.77 -3.15
CA PRO A 66 0.90 -5.91 -2.24
C PRO A 66 -0.54 -6.00 -1.71
N ALA A 67 -1.07 -7.22 -1.56
CA ALA A 67 -2.47 -7.43 -1.20
C ALA A 67 -2.82 -6.99 0.22
N ARG A 68 -1.86 -6.65 1.09
CA ARG A 68 -2.21 -6.00 2.37
C ARG A 68 -2.97 -4.70 2.15
N ARG A 69 -3.76 -4.27 3.14
CA ARG A 69 -4.48 -2.99 3.11
C ARG A 69 -3.50 -1.80 2.94
N PRO A 70 -3.82 -0.81 2.07
CA PRO A 70 -3.06 0.42 1.98
C PRO A 70 -3.08 1.20 3.29
N THR A 71 -1.97 1.84 3.62
CA THR A 71 -1.98 2.97 4.57
C THR A 71 -2.42 4.24 3.86
N GLY A 72 -2.98 5.20 4.59
CA GLY A 72 -3.39 6.50 4.02
C GLY A 72 -2.22 7.24 3.34
N ARG A 73 -1.01 7.13 3.90
CA ARG A 73 0.22 7.68 3.30
C ARG A 73 0.55 7.07 1.94
N GLU A 74 0.39 5.76 1.78
CA GLU A 74 0.63 5.08 0.49
C GLU A 74 -0.38 5.52 -0.56
N VAL A 75 -1.67 5.59 -0.18
CA VAL A 75 -2.73 6.07 -1.06
C VAL A 75 -2.48 7.51 -1.48
N ARG A 76 -2.18 8.40 -0.53
CA ARG A 76 -1.79 9.79 -0.81
C ARG A 76 -0.59 9.85 -1.76
N GLY A 77 0.42 9.00 -1.55
CA GLY A 77 1.62 8.94 -2.39
C GLY A 77 1.30 8.61 -3.84
N PHE A 78 0.40 7.66 -4.05
CA PHE A 78 -0.12 7.29 -5.38
C PHE A 78 -0.92 8.44 -6.01
N LEU A 79 -1.91 8.98 -5.29
CA LEU A 79 -2.76 10.08 -5.79
C LEU A 79 -1.94 11.31 -6.16
N ARG A 80 -0.96 11.69 -5.35
CA ARG A 80 -0.05 12.80 -5.64
C ARG A 80 0.68 12.61 -6.96
N ARG A 81 1.13 11.40 -7.27
CA ARG A 81 1.84 11.11 -8.52
C ARG A 81 0.89 11.21 -9.71
N LEU A 82 -0.31 10.63 -9.57
CA LEU A 82 -1.34 10.65 -10.59
C LEU A 82 -1.81 12.08 -10.91
N VAL A 83 -2.19 12.84 -9.89
CA VAL A 83 -2.67 14.23 -10.02
C VAL A 83 -1.61 15.12 -10.67
N ARG A 84 -0.33 14.96 -10.30
CA ARG A 84 0.76 15.70 -10.93
C ARG A 84 0.95 15.35 -12.40
N ALA A 85 0.87 14.06 -12.75
CA ALA A 85 0.97 13.64 -14.14
C ALA A 85 -0.20 14.20 -14.98
N ILE A 86 -1.42 14.16 -14.46
CA ILE A 86 -2.61 14.73 -15.10
C ILE A 86 -2.46 16.25 -15.27
N ARG A 87 -2.15 16.98 -14.20
CA ARG A 87 -1.99 18.45 -14.24
C ARG A 87 -0.78 18.90 -15.06
N GLY A 88 0.21 18.04 -15.26
CA GLY A 88 1.32 18.30 -16.18
C GLY A 88 0.88 18.41 -17.65
N HIS A 89 -0.18 17.69 -18.03
CA HIS A 89 -0.74 17.73 -19.38
C HIS A 89 -1.95 18.67 -19.49
N TRP A 90 -2.78 18.74 -18.44
CA TRP A 90 -3.96 19.58 -18.37
C TRP A 90 -3.94 20.45 -17.10
N PRO A 91 -3.30 21.62 -17.12
CA PRO A 91 -3.08 22.42 -15.91
C PRO A 91 -4.36 22.92 -15.23
N ARG A 92 -5.45 23.08 -16.00
CA ARG A 92 -6.73 23.65 -15.53
C ARG A 92 -7.84 22.60 -15.37
N VAL A 93 -7.51 21.31 -15.40
CA VAL A 93 -8.52 20.25 -15.30
C VAL A 93 -9.06 20.14 -13.87
N ASP A 94 -10.38 20.06 -13.77
CA ASP A 94 -11.06 19.72 -12.53
C ASP A 94 -11.02 18.20 -12.31
N ILE A 95 -10.63 17.79 -11.11
CA ILE A 95 -10.47 16.37 -10.77
C ILE A 95 -11.41 16.06 -9.60
N LEU A 96 -12.29 15.08 -9.83
CA LEU A 96 -13.15 14.47 -8.82
C LEU A 96 -12.66 13.05 -8.51
N LEU A 97 -12.17 12.84 -7.29
CA LEU A 97 -11.77 11.51 -6.82
C LEU A 97 -12.98 10.73 -6.33
N ARG A 98 -13.33 9.64 -7.02
CA ARG A 98 -14.30 8.66 -6.53
C ARG A 98 -13.60 7.36 -6.13
N ALA A 99 -13.75 6.94 -4.88
CA ALA A 99 -13.15 5.70 -4.40
C ALA A 99 -13.92 5.07 -3.22
N GLU A 100 -13.65 3.79 -2.97
CA GLU A 100 -14.22 3.06 -1.85
C GLU A 100 -13.58 3.42 -0.50
N SER A 101 -14.11 2.84 0.58
CA SER A 101 -13.73 3.17 1.94
C SER A 101 -12.28 2.89 2.34
N HIS A 102 -11.58 2.02 1.63
CA HIS A 102 -10.16 1.79 1.84
C HIS A 102 -9.29 3.03 1.56
N TYR A 103 -9.83 3.98 0.79
CA TYR A 103 -9.18 5.24 0.41
C TYR A 103 -9.61 6.41 1.30
N CYS A 104 -10.61 6.23 2.17
CA CYS A 104 -11.09 7.25 3.09
C CYS A 104 -10.21 7.35 4.35
N ALA A 105 -8.94 7.74 4.16
CA ALA A 105 -7.98 7.99 5.23
C ALA A 105 -7.77 9.50 5.45
N PRO A 106 -7.45 9.97 6.67
CA PRO A 106 -7.18 11.39 6.94
C PRO A 106 -6.17 12.01 5.97
N GLU A 107 -5.06 11.31 5.69
CA GLU A 107 -4.02 11.82 4.78
C GLU A 107 -4.50 12.00 3.34
N VAL A 108 -5.52 11.25 2.92
CA VAL A 108 -6.13 11.36 1.60
C VAL A 108 -7.10 12.53 1.57
N LEU A 109 -7.92 12.69 2.60
CA LEU A 109 -8.83 13.83 2.75
C LEU A 109 -8.06 15.16 2.78
N ASP A 110 -7.00 15.23 3.58
CA ASP A 110 -6.14 16.41 3.69
C ASP A 110 -5.46 16.73 2.35
N PHE A 111 -5.00 15.69 1.64
CA PHE A 111 -4.42 15.85 0.31
C PHE A 111 -5.45 16.39 -0.69
N CYS A 112 -6.67 15.85 -0.71
CA CYS A 112 -7.72 16.34 -1.59
C CYS A 112 -8.06 17.81 -1.32
N ARG A 113 -8.15 18.21 -0.04
CA ARG A 113 -8.38 19.60 0.35
C ARG A 113 -7.23 20.51 -0.10
N ALA A 114 -5.98 20.12 0.17
CA ALA A 114 -4.80 20.91 -0.17
C ALA A 114 -4.64 21.10 -1.68
N GLU A 115 -4.91 20.06 -2.47
CA GLU A 115 -4.79 20.10 -3.93
C GLU A 115 -6.07 20.59 -4.63
N ARG A 116 -7.10 20.97 -3.87
CA ARG A 116 -8.44 21.40 -4.36
C ARG A 116 -9.06 20.36 -5.31
N LEU A 117 -9.06 19.11 -4.89
CA LEU A 117 -9.75 18.02 -5.58
C LEU A 117 -11.16 17.89 -5.01
N GLY A 118 -12.15 17.70 -5.87
CA GLY A 118 -13.44 17.16 -5.43
C GLY A 118 -13.24 15.71 -4.97
N PHE A 119 -14.04 15.23 -4.02
CA PHE A 119 -13.98 13.82 -3.63
C PHE A 119 -15.35 13.26 -3.20
N ILE A 120 -15.59 12.01 -3.59
CA ILE A 120 -16.68 11.15 -3.10
C ILE A 120 -16.04 9.86 -2.64
N LEU A 121 -15.93 9.69 -1.33
CA LEU A 121 -15.29 8.53 -0.72
C LEU A 121 -16.32 7.74 0.08
N GLY A 122 -16.37 6.43 -0.13
CA GLY A 122 -17.11 5.55 0.77
C GLY A 122 -16.53 5.65 2.18
N VAL A 123 -17.37 5.52 3.21
CA VAL A 123 -16.89 5.45 4.60
C VAL A 123 -17.14 4.04 5.12
N ALA A 124 -16.11 3.43 5.71
CA ALA A 124 -16.24 2.07 6.23
C ALA A 124 -17.09 2.07 7.50
N THR A 125 -18.12 1.22 7.53
CA THR A 125 -18.99 1.07 8.71
C THR A 125 -18.32 0.22 9.78
N ILE A 126 -17.38 0.82 10.52
CA ILE A 126 -16.70 0.16 11.65
C ILE A 126 -17.44 0.37 12.96
N ARG A 127 -17.26 -0.55 13.92
CA ARG A 127 -17.93 -0.51 15.24
C ARG A 127 -17.77 0.83 15.96
N THR A 128 -16.58 1.43 15.88
CA THR A 128 -16.30 2.74 16.49
C THR A 128 -17.11 3.85 15.84
N LEU A 129 -17.26 3.83 14.52
CA LEU A 129 -18.07 4.80 13.79
C LEU A 129 -19.54 4.65 14.16
N ARG A 130 -20.07 3.42 14.14
CA ARG A 130 -21.46 3.13 14.56
C ARG A 130 -21.77 3.68 15.94
N ARG A 131 -20.92 3.37 16.94
CA ARG A 131 -21.10 3.87 18.32
C ARG A 131 -21.17 5.40 18.39
N ARG A 132 -20.33 6.10 17.62
CA ARG A 132 -20.32 7.56 17.58
C ARG A 132 -21.57 8.11 16.91
N VAL A 133 -22.02 7.49 15.82
CA VAL A 133 -23.27 7.85 15.14
C VAL A 133 -24.45 7.67 16.08
N GLU A 134 -24.57 6.50 16.73
CA GLU A 134 -25.62 6.24 17.73
C GLU A 134 -25.63 7.30 18.82
N THR A 135 -24.45 7.64 19.39
CA THR A 135 -24.36 8.69 20.42
C THR A 135 -24.87 10.05 19.92
N LEU A 136 -24.51 10.42 18.68
CA LEU A 136 -24.95 11.67 18.07
C LEU A 136 -26.46 11.67 17.79
N GLU A 137 -27.02 10.57 17.30
CA GLU A 137 -28.46 10.38 17.08
C GLU A 137 -29.24 10.57 18.38
N HIS A 138 -28.82 9.92 19.48
CA HIS A 138 -29.45 10.08 20.80
C HIS A 138 -29.37 11.53 21.29
N SER A 139 -28.21 12.19 21.13
CA SER A 139 -28.05 13.59 21.55
C SER A 139 -28.88 14.58 20.73
N THR A 140 -29.19 14.23 19.48
CA THR A 140 -29.99 15.06 18.57
C THR A 140 -31.48 14.83 18.81
N ALA A 141 -31.90 13.60 19.08
CA ALA A 141 -33.28 13.25 19.39
C ALA A 141 -33.75 13.78 20.77
N ALA A 142 -32.82 14.05 21.68
CA ALA A 142 -33.11 14.63 23.00
C ALA A 142 -33.18 16.17 23.02
N ARG A 143 -33.00 16.83 21.86
CA ARG A 143 -33.15 18.28 21.68
C ARG A 143 -34.51 18.61 21.08
#